data_AF-A0A2G1X3Y7-F1
#
_entry.id   AF-A0A2G1X3Y7-F1
#
_cell.length_a   1.000
_cell.length_b   1.000
_cell.length_c   1.000
_cell.angle_alpha   90.00
_cell.angle_beta   90.00
_cell.angle_gamma   90.00
#
_symmetry.space_group_name_H-M   'P 1'
#
loop_
_entity.id
_entity.type
_entity.pdbx_description
1 polymer ?
#
loop_
_entity_poly.entity_id
_entity_poly.type
_entity_poly.pdbx_seq_one_letter_code
_entity_poly.pdbx_strand_id
1 'polypeptide(L)'
;MDVPEAADACARVVDEVGGAVVADREFLDRVTLGILARGHVLLEDVPGTGKTLSARSFATALGLEFSRIQFTPDLLPADVTGTNVFDERD
;
A
#
# COMPACT_ATOMS: atom_id res chain seq x y z
N MET A 1 -16.23 -4.93 -16.78
CA MET A 1 -15.19 -5.90 -16.44
C MET A 1 -15.88 -7.11 -15.88
N ASP A 2 -15.78 -8.24 -16.56
CA ASP A 2 -16.22 -9.52 -16.01
C ASP A 2 -15.12 -10.13 -15.11
N VAL A 3 -15.41 -11.30 -14.53
CA VAL A 3 -14.48 -11.94 -13.59
C VAL A 3 -13.15 -12.35 -14.27
N PRO A 4 -13.15 -12.97 -15.47
CA PRO A 4 -11.91 -13.26 -16.20
C PRO A 4 -11.07 -12.02 -16.50
N GLU A 5 -11.68 -10.95 -17.02
CA GLU A 5 -10.95 -9.70 -17.32
C GLU A 5 -10.32 -9.09 -16.05
N ALA A 6 -11.03 -9.17 -14.91
CA ALA A 6 -10.53 -8.71 -13.63
C ALA A 6 -9.35 -9.56 -13.13
N ALA A 7 -9.44 -10.89 -13.26
CA ALA A 7 -8.37 -11.80 -12.90
C ALA A 7 -7.09 -11.52 -13.71
N ASP A 8 -7.23 -11.30 -15.02
CA ASP A 8 -6.10 -10.94 -15.89
C ASP A 8 -5.48 -9.59 -15.51
N ALA A 9 -6.30 -8.60 -15.15
CA ALA A 9 -5.81 -7.32 -14.67
C ALA A 9 -5.03 -7.46 -13.36
N CYS A 10 -5.52 -8.27 -12.42
CA CYS A 10 -4.83 -8.53 -11.16
C CYS A 10 -3.50 -9.26 -11.39
N ALA A 11 -3.47 -10.26 -12.28
CA ALA A 11 -2.26 -10.98 -12.64
C ALA A 11 -1.19 -10.02 -13.21
N ARG A 12 -1.57 -9.10 -14.10
CA ARG A 12 -0.65 -8.08 -14.63
C ARG A 12 -0.06 -7.18 -13.55
N VAL A 13 -0.86 -6.76 -12.57
CA VAL A 13 -0.39 -5.95 -11.44
C VAL A 13 0.61 -6.73 -10.59
N VAL A 14 0.31 -8.00 -10.28
CA VAL A 14 1.21 -8.87 -9.51
C VAL A 14 2.52 -9.10 -10.25
N ASP A 15 2.48 -9.36 -11.55
CA ASP A 15 3.67 -9.59 -12.37
C ASP A 15 4.54 -8.32 -12.46
N GLU A 16 3.93 -7.14 -12.62
CA GLU A 16 4.63 -5.84 -12.62
C GLU A 16 5.33 -5.59 -11.28
N VAL A 17 4.63 -5.79 -10.16
CA VAL A 17 5.21 -5.61 -8.82
C VAL A 17 6.32 -6.64 -8.56
N GLY A 18 6.15 -7.88 -9.01
CA GLY A 18 7.15 -8.95 -8.92
C GLY A 18 8.43 -8.65 -9.69
N GLY A 19 8.36 -7.81 -10.74
CA GLY A 19 9.55 -7.29 -11.44
C GLY A 19 10.37 -6.30 -10.62
N ALA A 20 9.75 -5.60 -9.66
CA ALA A 20 10.40 -4.59 -8.82
C ALA A 20 10.77 -5.10 -7.42
N VAL A 21 10.14 -6.17 -6.95
CA VAL A 21 10.26 -6.67 -5.57
C VAL A 21 10.55 -8.17 -5.58
N VAL A 22 11.63 -8.57 -4.90
CA VAL A 22 11.91 -9.98 -4.64
C VAL A 22 11.02 -10.43 -3.48
N ALA A 23 9.89 -11.06 -3.80
CA ALA A 23 8.95 -11.62 -2.84
C ALA A 23 8.24 -12.85 -3.43
N ASP A 24 7.70 -13.70 -2.56
CA ASP A 24 6.90 -14.83 -2.99
C ASP A 24 5.60 -14.36 -3.67
N ARG A 25 5.16 -15.07 -4.71
CA ARG A 25 3.93 -14.70 -5.42
C ARG A 25 2.72 -14.65 -4.50
N GLU A 26 2.63 -15.60 -3.56
CA GLU A 26 1.54 -15.65 -2.58
C GLU A 26 1.47 -14.38 -1.71
N PHE A 27 2.63 -13.78 -1.38
CA PHE A 27 2.67 -12.51 -0.66
C PHE A 27 2.05 -11.39 -1.50
N LEU A 28 2.41 -11.28 -2.78
CA LEU A 28 1.86 -10.27 -3.69
C LEU A 28 0.36 -10.49 -3.92
N ASP A 29 -0.08 -11.73 -4.05
CA ASP A 29 -1.50 -12.08 -4.21
C ASP A 29 -2.32 -11.68 -2.97
N ARG A 30 -1.80 -11.90 -1.75
CA ARG A 30 -2.47 -11.50 -0.51
C ARG A 30 -2.56 -9.98 -0.35
N VAL A 31 -1.51 -9.24 -0.72
CA VAL A 31 -1.56 -7.76 -0.74
C VAL A 31 -2.61 -7.28 -1.74
N THR A 32 -2.63 -7.85 -2.94
CA THR A 32 -3.62 -7.55 -3.98
C THR A 32 -5.04 -7.82 -3.49
N LEU A 33 -5.28 -8.97 -2.86
CA LEU A 33 -6.56 -9.32 -2.24
C LEU A 33 -6.98 -8.27 -1.21
N GLY A 34 -6.08 -7.86 -0.31
CA GLY A 34 -6.34 -6.84 0.69
C GLY A 34 -6.74 -5.50 0.09
N ILE A 35 -6.05 -5.06 -0.97
CA ILE A 35 -6.36 -3.83 -1.71
C ILE A 35 -7.75 -3.91 -2.36
N LEU A 36 -8.04 -4.99 -3.08
CA LEU A 36 -9.32 -5.19 -3.77
C LEU A 36 -10.50 -5.28 -2.79
N ALA A 37 -10.29 -5.90 -1.64
CA ALA A 37 -11.27 -5.95 -0.55
C ALA A 37 -11.43 -4.61 0.18
N ARG A 38 -10.64 -3.58 -0.16
CA ARG A 38 -10.53 -2.30 0.56
C ARG A 38 -10.22 -2.50 2.04
N GLY A 39 -9.43 -3.53 2.35
CA GLY A 39 -8.97 -3.87 3.69
C GLY A 39 -7.63 -3.24 4.05
N HIS A 40 -7.07 -3.69 5.17
CA HIS A 40 -5.74 -3.31 5.64
C HIS A 40 -4.83 -4.53 5.65
N VAL A 41 -3.56 -4.34 5.29
CA VAL A 41 -2.57 -5.41 5.23
C VAL A 41 -1.45 -5.09 6.21
N LEU A 42 -1.16 -6.05 7.11
CA LEU A 42 0.00 -6.00 7.98
C LEU A 42 1.13 -6.83 7.35
N LEU A 43 2.26 -6.19 7.05
CA LEU A 43 3.45 -6.85 6.53
C LEU A 43 4.42 -7.11 7.69
N GLU A 44 4.39 -8.32 8.23
CA GLU A 44 5.31 -8.76 9.29
C GLU A 44 6.43 -9.59 8.69
N ASP A 45 7.67 -9.12 8.80
CA ASP A 45 8.88 -9.83 8.38
C ASP A 45 10.09 -9.01 8.91
N VAL A 46 11.32 -9.50 8.77
CA VAL A 46 12.53 -8.84 9.31
C VAL A 46 12.78 -7.46 8.66
N PRO A 47 13.46 -6.53 9.35
CA PRO A 47 13.80 -5.23 8.78
C PRO A 47 14.66 -5.36 7.52
N GLY A 48 14.40 -4.51 6.52
CA GLY A 48 15.20 -4.46 5.29
C GLY A 48 14.70 -5.34 4.12
N THR A 49 13.61 -6.09 4.28
CA THR A 49 13.07 -7.00 3.23
C THR A 49 12.13 -6.32 2.24
N GLY A 50 12.30 -5.02 2.00
CA GLY A 50 11.56 -4.34 0.93
C GLY A 50 10.07 -4.11 1.20
N LYS A 51 9.58 -4.11 2.44
CA LYS A 51 8.16 -3.81 2.77
C LYS A 51 7.69 -2.47 2.20
N THR A 52 8.51 -1.43 2.41
CA THR A 52 8.23 -0.08 1.87
C THR A 52 8.27 -0.07 0.35
N LEU A 53 9.20 -0.81 -0.25
CA LEU A 53 9.29 -0.94 -1.71
C LEU A 53 8.04 -1.63 -2.25
N SER A 54 7.59 -2.71 -1.62
CA SER A 54 6.35 -3.42 -1.96
C SER A 54 5.15 -2.50 -1.98
N ALA A 55 4.91 -1.77 -0.89
CA ALA A 55 3.78 -0.84 -0.80
C ALA A 55 3.85 0.27 -1.87
N ARG A 56 5.05 0.81 -2.14
CA ARG A 56 5.25 1.83 -3.18
C ARG A 56 5.07 1.27 -4.59
N SER A 57 5.55 0.05 -4.85
CA SER A 57 5.39 -0.62 -6.15
C SER A 57 3.93 -0.91 -6.45
N PHE A 58 3.15 -1.36 -5.47
CA PHE A 58 1.70 -1.52 -5.63
C PHE A 58 1.00 -0.20 -5.94
N ALA A 59 1.31 0.86 -5.19
CA ALA A 59 0.72 2.17 -5.47
C ALA A 59 1.07 2.65 -6.89
N THR A 60 2.31 2.45 -7.33
CA THR A 60 2.75 2.82 -8.68
C THR A 60 2.04 2.01 -9.77
N ALA A 61 2.00 0.68 -9.63
CA ALA A 61 1.36 -0.22 -10.60
C ALA A 61 -0.16 0.01 -10.72
N LEU A 62 -0.80 0.47 -9.65
CA LEU A 62 -2.24 0.75 -9.60
C LEU A 62 -2.58 2.23 -9.87
N GLY A 63 -1.59 3.10 -10.05
CA GLY A 63 -1.80 4.54 -10.22
C GLY A 63 -2.39 5.24 -8.98
N LEU A 64 -2.09 4.72 -7.79
CA LEU A 64 -2.53 5.26 -6.50
C LEU A 64 -1.51 6.24 -5.92
N GLU A 65 -1.99 7.12 -5.04
CA GLU A 65 -1.11 7.91 -4.18
C GLU A 65 -0.42 7.02 -3.14
N PHE A 66 0.85 7.31 -2.85
CA PHE A 66 1.62 6.64 -1.81
C PHE A 66 2.04 7.64 -0.74
N SER A 67 1.64 7.39 0.50
CA SER A 67 2.10 8.12 1.67
C SER A 67 2.73 7.16 2.67
N ARG A 68 3.80 7.61 3.35
CA ARG A 68 4.51 6.83 4.37
C ARG A 68 4.58 7.64 5.65
N ILE A 69 4.11 7.04 6.74
CA ILE A 69 4.25 7.57 8.09
C ILE A 69 5.18 6.63 8.86
N GLN A 70 6.27 7.17 9.41
CA GLN A 70 7.15 6.44 10.30
C GLN A 70 6.61 6.56 11.72
N PHE A 71 6.22 5.44 12.31
CA PHE A 71 5.83 5.41 13.72
C PHE A 71 7.08 5.60 14.59
N THR A 72 7.02 6.56 15.50
CA THR A 72 8.02 6.86 16.54
C THR A 72 7.30 6.90 17.89
N PRO A 73 7.99 6.69 19.02
CA PRO A 73 7.36 6.74 20.33
C PRO A 73 6.74 8.11 20.67
N ASP A 74 7.22 9.17 20.00
CA ASP A 74 6.77 10.55 20.22
C ASP A 74 5.65 10.98 19.25
N LEU A 75 5.25 10.13 18.29
CA LEU A 75 4.23 10.46 17.30
C LEU A 75 2.88 10.71 18.00
N LEU A 76 2.29 11.88 17.77
CA LEU A 76 0.99 12.24 18.31
C LEU A 76 -0.12 11.90 17.29
N PRO A 77 -1.36 11.61 17.73
CA PRO A 77 -2.48 11.40 16.81
C PRO A 77 -2.67 12.56 15.82
N ALA A 78 -2.45 13.80 16.30
CA ALA A 78 -2.55 15.02 15.50
C ALA A 78 -1.55 15.07 14.33
N ASP A 79 -0.41 14.38 14.41
CA ASP A 79 0.57 14.30 13.32
C ASP A 79 0.05 13.45 12.14
N VAL A 80 -0.96 12.61 12.38
CA VAL A 80 -1.58 11.74 11.35
C VAL A 80 -2.92 12.30 10.88
N THR A 81 -3.76 12.77 11.81
CA THR A 81 -5.09 13.29 11.48
C THR A 81 -5.09 14.76 11.06
N GLY A 82 -3.99 15.47 11.31
CA GLY A 82 -3.90 16.93 11.20
C GLY A 82 -4.46 17.65 12.43
N THR A 83 -4.30 18.97 12.44
CA THR A 83 -4.84 19.89 13.44
C THR A 83 -5.85 20.85 12.81
N ASN A 84 -6.84 21.26 13.58
CA ASN A 84 -7.75 22.33 13.16
C ASN A 84 -7.05 23.67 13.36
N VAL A 85 -6.82 24.40 12.27
CA VAL A 85 -6.37 25.78 12.32
C VAL A 85 -7.61 26.66 12.17
N PHE A 86 -7.94 27.40 13.23
CA PHE A 86 -9.00 28.40 13.16
C PHE A 86 -8.48 29.59 12.35
N ASP A 87 -9.20 29.94 11.27
CA ASP A 87 -8.95 31.16 10.52
C ASP A 87 -9.98 32.21 10.94
N GLU A 88 -9.53 33.27 11.62
CA GLU A 88 -10.38 34.37 12.11
C GLU A 88 -10.96 35.24 10.97
N ARG A 89 -10.56 35.02 9.72
CA ARG A 89 -10.92 35.86 8.56
C ARG A 89 -12.13 35.36 7.77
N ASP A 90 -12.72 34.21 8.15
CA ASP A 90 -13.99 33.69 7.64
C ASP A 90 -15.07 33.59 8.75
#